data_AF-A0A497B3Y5-F1
#
_entry.id   AF-A0A497B3Y5-F1
#
_cell.length_a   1.000
_cell.length_b   1.000
_cell.length_c   1.000
_cell.angle_alpha   90.00
_cell.angle_beta   90.00
_cell.angle_gamma   90.00
#
_symmetry.space_group_name_H-M   'P 1'
#
loop_
_entity.id
_entity.type
_entity.pdbx_description
1 polymer ?
#
loop_
_entity_poly.entity_id
_entity_poly.type
_entity_poly.pdbx_seq_one_letter_code
_entity_poly.pdbx_strand_id
1 'polypeptide(L)'
;MLLCKRVRLGKFGEILVPLKVAIDEQLVLLADALVVLVNEKTGARRIVPGRNIVTDEGDKYYAQKACGETPDNDFNSLYLATAGPDPVGKSDNYGSFTVASGSEKAVATGYPKTNDSDSDNTGAGVDVITWKFEYATSDGPFSAITHSFISVASASGTDPILNSYKWASSWSKDDSTSCKVFANHTENGT
;
A
#
# COMPACT_ATOMS: atom_id res chain seq x y z
N MET A 1 -30.36 12.04 -9.11
CA MET A 1 -29.60 13.23 -9.52
C MET A 1 -28.12 12.89 -9.38
N LEU A 2 -27.42 12.62 -10.49
CA LEU A 2 -25.97 12.32 -10.45
C LEU A 2 -25.24 13.65 -10.20
N LEU A 3 -24.54 13.78 -9.06
CA LEU A 3 -23.65 14.91 -8.84
C LEU A 3 -22.44 14.75 -9.77
N CYS A 4 -22.15 15.78 -10.57
CA CYS A 4 -21.01 15.82 -11.47
C CYS A 4 -20.19 17.08 -11.21
N LYS A 5 -18.87 17.01 -11.40
CA LYS A 5 -17.94 18.14 -11.37
C LYS A 5 -17.41 18.40 -12.77
N ARG A 6 -17.28 19.66 -13.17
CA ARG A 6 -16.57 20.02 -14.40
C ARG A 6 -15.07 19.91 -14.16
N VAL A 7 -14.38 19.12 -14.97
CA VAL A 7 -12.93 18.96 -14.92
C VAL A 7 -12.34 19.56 -16.20
N ARG A 8 -11.35 20.46 -16.06
CA ARG A 8 -10.59 21.01 -17.18
C ARG A 8 -9.47 20.07 -17.57
N LEU A 9 -9.51 19.57 -18.80
CA LEU A 9 -8.45 18.77 -19.40
C LEU A 9 -7.55 19.65 -20.27
N GLY A 10 -6.85 20.61 -19.65
CA GLY A 10 -5.89 21.47 -20.35
C GLY A 10 -6.42 22.08 -21.66
N LYS A 11 -5.77 21.78 -22.80
CA LYS A 11 -6.15 22.28 -24.14
C LYS A 11 -7.40 21.63 -24.75
N PHE A 12 -7.95 20.59 -24.13
CA PHE A 12 -9.06 19.79 -24.68
C PHE A 12 -10.44 20.18 -24.13
N GLY A 13 -10.53 21.24 -23.32
CA GLY A 13 -11.79 21.79 -22.82
C GLY A 13 -12.25 21.20 -21.48
N GLU A 14 -13.52 21.42 -21.14
CA GLU A 14 -14.14 20.96 -19.89
C GLU A 14 -15.07 19.78 -20.16
N ILE A 15 -14.92 18.70 -19.39
CA ILE A 15 -15.83 17.55 -19.40
C ILE A 15 -16.58 17.45 -18.08
N LEU A 16 -17.84 17.01 -18.12
CA LEU A 16 -18.61 16.67 -16.93
C LEU A 16 -18.22 15.27 -16.46
N VAL A 17 -17.56 15.19 -15.32
CA VAL A 17 -17.18 13.91 -14.71
C VAL A 17 -18.09 13.64 -13.51
N PRO A 18 -18.63 12.42 -13.35
CA PRO A 18 -19.37 12.06 -12.14
C PRO A 18 -18.50 12.34 -10.90
N LEU A 19 -19.07 12.97 -9.87
CA LEU A 19 -18.32 13.45 -8.71
C LEU A 19 -17.59 12.30 -7.98
N LYS A 20 -18.17 11.10 -7.99
CA LYS A 20 -17.54 9.89 -7.47
C LYS A 20 -16.22 9.58 -8.19
N VAL A 21 -16.22 9.64 -9.53
CA VAL A 21 -15.03 9.37 -10.36
C VAL A 21 -13.95 10.44 -10.12
N ALA A 22 -14.34 11.71 -10.04
CA ALA A 22 -13.38 12.79 -9.80
C ALA A 22 -12.73 12.75 -8.40
N ILE A 23 -13.45 12.26 -7.38
CA ILE A 23 -12.89 12.09 -6.03
C ILE A 23 -11.98 10.85 -5.98
N ASP A 24 -12.42 9.75 -6.58
CA ASP A 24 -11.64 8.50 -6.61
C ASP A 24 -10.30 8.68 -7.35
N GLU A 25 -10.29 9.39 -8.49
CA GLU A 25 -9.05 9.68 -9.25
C GLU A 25 -8.10 10.61 -8.48
N GLN A 26 -8.62 11.63 -7.78
CA GLN A 26 -7.79 12.57 -7.03
C GLN A 26 -7.24 11.97 -5.73
N LEU A 27 -7.97 11.05 -5.10
CA LEU A 27 -7.49 10.29 -3.93
C LEU A 27 -6.35 9.35 -4.30
N VAL A 28 -6.38 8.75 -5.49
CA VAL A 28 -5.35 7.83 -5.99
C VAL A 28 -4.04 8.59 -6.31
N LEU A 29 -4.12 9.86 -6.71
CA LEU A 29 -2.97 10.73 -7.00
C LEU A 29 -2.20 11.21 -5.74
N LEU A 30 -2.75 11.02 -4.54
CA LEU A 30 -2.12 11.38 -3.26
C LEU A 30 -1.94 10.16 -2.34
N ALA A 31 -2.07 8.96 -2.90
CA ALA A 31 -2.00 7.72 -2.15
C ALA A 31 -0.57 7.16 -2.15
N ASP A 32 0.02 7.13 -0.97
CA ASP A 32 1.36 6.57 -0.74
C ASP A 32 1.31 5.04 -0.55
N ALA A 33 0.12 4.46 -0.46
CA ALA A 33 -0.10 3.02 -0.57
C ALA A 33 -1.30 2.70 -1.46
N LEU A 34 -1.26 1.57 -2.15
CA LEU A 34 -2.30 1.13 -3.06
C LEU A 34 -2.55 -0.36 -2.91
N VAL A 35 -3.83 -0.76 -2.88
CA VAL A 35 -4.20 -2.15 -3.13
C VAL A 35 -5.06 -2.26 -4.37
N VAL A 36 -4.70 -3.20 -5.24
CA VAL A 36 -5.40 -3.50 -6.50
C VAL A 36 -5.93 -4.92 -6.40
N LEU A 37 -7.25 -5.04 -6.38
CA LEU A 37 -7.98 -6.29 -6.34
C LEU A 37 -8.50 -6.60 -7.75
N VAL A 38 -8.27 -7.82 -8.22
CA VAL A 38 -8.77 -8.30 -9.52
C VAL A 38 -9.51 -9.61 -9.32
N ASN A 39 -10.79 -9.64 -9.67
CA ASN A 39 -11.54 -10.89 -9.70
C ASN A 39 -11.18 -11.65 -10.98
N GLU A 40 -10.43 -12.74 -10.87
CA GLU A 40 -9.88 -13.49 -12.00
C GLU A 40 -10.95 -14.24 -12.80
N LYS A 41 -12.15 -14.43 -12.25
CA LYS A 41 -13.29 -15.05 -12.97
C LYS A 41 -14.02 -14.06 -13.87
N THR A 42 -14.11 -12.80 -13.44
CA THR A 42 -14.95 -11.78 -14.10
C THR A 42 -14.14 -10.64 -14.74
N GLY A 43 -12.85 -10.51 -14.39
CA GLY A 43 -12.01 -9.38 -14.76
C GLY A 43 -12.31 -8.08 -14.00
N ALA A 44 -13.23 -8.10 -13.02
CA ALA A 44 -13.59 -6.91 -12.27
C ALA A 44 -12.41 -6.41 -11.42
N ARG A 45 -12.03 -5.14 -11.59
CA ARG A 45 -10.92 -4.49 -10.89
C ARG A 45 -11.43 -3.46 -9.88
N ARG A 46 -10.87 -3.49 -8.67
CA ARG A 46 -11.12 -2.52 -7.60
C ARG A 46 -9.79 -2.02 -7.06
N ILE A 47 -9.66 -0.71 -6.90
CA ILE A 47 -8.51 -0.06 -6.29
C ILE A 47 -8.93 0.52 -4.95
N VAL A 48 -8.11 0.35 -3.91
CA VAL A 48 -8.29 1.05 -2.64
C VAL A 48 -6.99 1.77 -2.28
N PRO A 49 -7.00 3.11 -2.19
CA PRO A 49 -5.84 3.87 -1.75
C PRO A 49 -5.65 3.76 -0.24
N GLY A 50 -4.42 3.95 0.21
CA GLY A 50 -4.03 4.06 1.60
C GLY A 50 -3.03 5.19 1.81
N ARG A 51 -2.89 5.63 3.06
CA ARG A 51 -1.85 6.57 3.46
C ARG A 51 -0.91 5.84 4.41
N ASN A 52 0.37 5.85 4.09
CA ASN A 52 1.40 5.22 4.92
C ASN A 52 2.19 6.28 5.69
N ILE A 53 2.89 5.80 6.71
CA ILE A 53 3.97 6.51 7.37
C ILE A 53 5.13 5.54 7.51
N VAL A 54 6.33 5.97 7.14
CA VAL A 54 7.57 5.25 7.47
C VAL A 54 7.78 5.43 8.98
N THR A 55 8.03 4.34 9.72
CA THR A 55 8.21 4.38 11.19
C THR A 55 9.62 4.87 11.58
N ASP A 56 9.92 4.94 12.87
CA ASP A 56 11.29 5.23 13.34
C ASP A 56 12.29 4.14 12.91
N GLU A 57 11.87 2.88 12.87
CA GLU A 57 12.70 1.77 12.40
C GLU A 57 12.84 1.75 10.88
N GLY A 58 11.80 2.20 10.16
CA GLY A 58 11.88 2.45 8.73
C GLY A 58 12.87 3.56 8.37
N ASP A 59 12.86 4.69 9.09
CA ASP A 59 13.81 5.78 8.87
C ASP A 59 15.25 5.31 9.05
N LYS A 60 15.52 4.52 10.10
CA LYS A 60 16.85 3.92 10.33
C LYS A 60 17.26 3.01 9.17
N TYR A 61 16.36 2.15 8.71
CA TYR A 61 16.62 1.26 7.58
C TYR A 61 16.99 2.05 6.32
N TYR A 62 16.23 3.10 6.00
CA TYR A 62 16.52 3.93 4.84
C TYR A 62 17.80 4.73 4.97
N ALA A 63 18.12 5.24 6.16
CA ALA A 63 19.39 5.90 6.44
C ALA A 63 20.58 4.95 6.24
N GLN A 64 20.53 3.74 6.80
CA GLN A 64 21.57 2.72 6.64
C GLN A 64 21.75 2.32 5.17
N LYS A 65 20.64 2.07 4.46
CA LYS A 65 20.65 1.79 3.02
C LYS A 65 21.28 2.91 2.20
N ALA A 66 20.95 4.17 2.50
CA ALA A 66 21.49 5.33 1.79
C ALA A 66 23.00 5.48 2.00
N CYS A 67 23.52 5.10 3.17
CA CYS A 67 24.95 5.08 3.47
C CYS A 67 25.67 3.81 2.96
N GLY A 68 24.96 2.85 2.37
CA GLY A 68 25.54 1.59 1.90
C GLY A 68 25.88 0.61 3.04
N GLU A 69 25.32 0.82 4.22
CA GLU A 69 25.48 -0.06 5.37
C GLU A 69 24.58 -1.30 5.24
N THR A 70 24.89 -2.33 6.03
CA THR A 70 23.97 -3.45 6.24
C THR A 70 22.88 -2.99 7.21
N PRO A 71 21.59 -2.96 6.81
CA PRO A 71 20.55 -2.55 7.73
C PRO A 71 20.40 -3.52 8.91
N ASP A 72 20.03 -2.99 10.07
CA ASP A 72 19.83 -3.82 11.28
C ASP A 72 18.66 -4.79 11.14
N ASN A 73 17.62 -4.35 10.40
CA ASN A 73 16.40 -5.10 10.16
C ASN A 73 16.28 -5.51 8.70
N ASP A 74 16.05 -6.80 8.44
CA ASP A 74 15.75 -7.31 7.11
C ASP A 74 14.24 -7.28 6.84
N PHE A 75 13.72 -6.08 6.55
CA PHE A 75 12.33 -5.90 6.18
C PHE A 75 12.04 -6.54 4.82
N ASN A 76 11.17 -7.55 4.80
CA ASN A 76 10.94 -8.37 3.61
C ASN A 76 9.54 -8.98 3.52
N SER A 77 8.66 -8.75 4.50
CA SER A 77 7.32 -9.34 4.57
C SER A 77 6.24 -8.29 4.84
N LEU A 78 5.15 -8.34 4.06
CA LEU A 78 3.92 -7.61 4.29
C LEU A 78 2.99 -8.39 5.21
N TYR A 79 2.32 -7.69 6.12
CA TYR A 79 1.22 -8.21 6.93
C TYR A 79 -0.05 -7.40 6.68
N LEU A 80 -1.18 -8.09 6.62
CA LEU A 80 -2.51 -7.48 6.55
C LEU A 80 -3.12 -7.47 7.95
N ALA A 81 -3.86 -6.43 8.30
CA ALA A 81 -4.46 -6.28 9.62
C ALA A 81 -5.92 -5.82 9.56
N THR A 82 -6.73 -6.37 10.47
CA THR A 82 -8.16 -6.05 10.60
C THR A 82 -8.40 -4.87 11.53
N ALA A 83 -7.43 -4.54 12.38
CA ALA A 83 -7.43 -3.37 13.25
C ALA A 83 -5.99 -2.89 13.52
N GLY A 84 -5.86 -1.63 13.89
CA GLY A 84 -4.59 -0.97 14.20
C GLY A 84 -4.84 0.46 14.71
N PRO A 85 -3.76 1.21 14.99
CA PRO A 85 -3.85 2.60 15.45
C PRO A 85 -4.45 3.52 14.37
N ASP A 86 -5.16 4.55 14.82
CA ASP A 86 -5.73 5.60 13.98
C ASP A 86 -5.58 6.96 14.66
N PRO A 87 -4.63 7.82 14.22
CA PRO A 87 -3.75 7.62 13.08
C PRO A 87 -2.66 6.56 13.34
N VAL A 88 -2.10 6.01 12.26
CA VAL A 88 -0.84 5.24 12.31
C VAL A 88 0.31 6.13 12.79
N GLY A 89 1.28 5.55 13.49
CA GLY A 89 2.31 6.28 14.23
C GLY A 89 3.74 5.86 13.91
N LYS A 90 4.69 6.77 14.16
CA LYS A 90 6.13 6.52 13.98
C LYS A 90 6.68 5.42 14.88
N SER A 91 6.10 5.24 16.06
CA SER A 91 6.51 4.24 17.05
C SER A 91 5.75 2.91 16.92
N ASP A 92 4.95 2.74 15.86
CA ASP A 92 4.21 1.50 15.65
C ASP A 92 5.17 0.31 15.51
N ASN A 93 4.76 -0.84 16.03
CA ASN A 93 5.44 -2.12 15.85
C ASN A 93 4.40 -3.21 15.53
N TYR A 94 4.85 -4.45 15.35
CA TYR A 94 3.96 -5.57 15.00
C TYR A 94 2.73 -5.67 15.94
N GLY A 95 2.96 -5.54 17.25
CA GLY A 95 1.95 -5.68 18.30
C GLY A 95 0.93 -4.55 18.36
N SER A 96 1.15 -3.45 17.63
CA SER A 96 0.17 -2.39 17.46
C SER A 96 -1.07 -2.84 16.66
N PHE A 97 -0.97 -3.95 15.92
CA PHE A 97 -1.98 -4.37 14.95
C PHE A 97 -2.63 -5.71 15.29
N THR A 98 -3.89 -5.86 14.91
CA THR A 98 -4.56 -7.17 14.88
C THR A 98 -4.33 -7.80 13.50
N VAL A 99 -3.28 -8.61 13.39
CA VAL A 99 -2.87 -9.24 12.13
C VAL A 99 -3.87 -10.31 11.68
N ALA A 100 -4.22 -10.29 10.40
CA ALA A 100 -4.99 -11.34 9.78
C ALA A 100 -4.13 -12.60 9.64
N SER A 101 -4.60 -13.72 10.20
CA SER A 101 -3.86 -14.98 10.19
C SER A 101 -3.47 -15.41 8.77
N GLY A 102 -2.23 -15.85 8.58
CA GLY A 102 -1.71 -16.29 7.28
C GLY A 102 -1.56 -15.18 6.24
N SER A 103 -1.63 -13.91 6.66
CA SER A 103 -1.49 -12.78 5.73
C SER A 103 -0.05 -12.42 5.40
N GLU A 104 0.95 -13.01 6.06
CA GLU A 104 2.35 -12.76 5.74
C GLU A 104 2.61 -13.02 4.25
N LYS A 105 3.21 -12.05 3.57
CA LYS A 105 3.61 -12.19 2.18
C LYS A 105 5.00 -11.60 1.95
N ALA A 106 5.90 -12.43 1.44
CA ALA A 106 7.22 -11.99 1.03
C ALA A 106 7.12 -10.91 -0.07
N VAL A 107 8.08 -9.98 -0.05
CA VAL A 107 8.27 -8.98 -1.09
C VAL A 107 8.41 -9.65 -2.46
N ALA A 108 7.79 -9.06 -3.48
CA ALA A 108 7.86 -9.55 -4.84
C ALA A 108 9.29 -9.45 -5.38
N THR A 109 9.68 -10.41 -6.23
CA THR A 109 11.00 -10.43 -6.86
C THR A 109 11.29 -9.12 -7.60
N GLY A 110 12.46 -8.54 -7.35
CA GLY A 110 12.89 -7.27 -7.96
C GLY A 110 12.39 -6.02 -7.22
N TYR A 111 11.73 -6.19 -6.07
CA TYR A 111 11.36 -5.11 -5.15
C TYR A 111 12.14 -5.24 -3.82
N PRO A 112 12.35 -4.13 -3.08
CA PRO A 112 11.96 -2.76 -3.43
C PRO A 112 12.76 -2.20 -4.60
N LYS A 113 12.16 -1.26 -5.34
CA LYS A 113 12.80 -0.57 -6.47
C LYS A 113 12.37 0.89 -6.55
N THR A 114 13.26 1.73 -7.07
CA THR A 114 12.92 3.09 -7.52
C THR A 114 12.46 3.07 -8.97
N ASN A 115 11.84 4.16 -9.43
CA ASN A 115 11.35 4.29 -10.80
C ASN A 115 10.46 3.10 -11.19
N ASP A 116 9.49 2.77 -10.35
CA ASP A 116 8.61 1.67 -10.64
C ASP A 116 7.78 1.92 -11.91
N SER A 117 7.60 0.85 -12.69
CA SER A 117 6.99 0.86 -14.01
C SER A 117 5.80 -0.08 -14.10
N ASP A 118 5.37 -0.67 -12.98
CA ASP A 118 4.14 -1.45 -12.93
C ASP A 118 2.95 -0.51 -13.16
N SER A 119 2.18 -0.77 -14.22
CA SER A 119 1.05 0.09 -14.61
C SER A 119 -0.08 0.10 -13.58
N ASP A 120 -0.13 -0.88 -12.68
CA ASP A 120 -1.07 -0.88 -11.57
C ASP A 120 -0.64 0.08 -10.46
N ASN A 121 0.63 0.47 -10.37
CA ASN A 121 1.16 1.35 -9.34
C ASN A 121 1.10 2.83 -9.75
N THR A 122 -0.06 3.43 -9.55
CA THR A 122 -0.30 4.85 -9.84
C THR A 122 0.43 5.83 -8.91
N GLY A 123 1.05 5.33 -7.83
CA GLY A 123 1.84 6.14 -6.88
C GLY A 123 3.35 6.04 -7.10
N ALA A 124 3.79 5.36 -8.17
CA ALA A 124 5.21 5.29 -8.53
C ALA A 124 5.77 6.66 -8.99
N GLY A 125 7.08 6.84 -8.84
CA GLY A 125 7.78 8.06 -9.25
C GLY A 125 9.29 7.88 -9.27
N VAL A 126 10.00 8.93 -9.71
CA VAL A 126 11.47 8.90 -9.87
C VAL A 126 12.19 8.77 -8.53
N ASP A 127 11.73 9.52 -7.53
CA ASP A 127 12.29 9.56 -6.17
C ASP A 127 11.40 8.80 -5.17
N VAL A 128 10.72 7.77 -5.67
CA VAL A 128 9.80 6.95 -4.89
C VAL A 128 10.35 5.54 -4.82
N ILE A 129 10.55 5.04 -3.60
CA ILE A 129 10.85 3.64 -3.35
C ILE A 129 9.53 2.90 -3.28
N THR A 130 9.31 1.99 -4.23
CA THR A 130 8.15 1.11 -4.26
C THR A 130 8.49 -0.24 -3.65
N TRP A 131 7.65 -0.68 -2.73
CA TRP A 131 7.51 -2.08 -2.32
C TRP A 131 6.29 -2.69 -2.98
N LYS A 132 6.39 -3.95 -3.40
CA LYS A 132 5.29 -4.68 -4.04
C LYS A 132 5.13 -6.04 -3.41
N PHE A 133 3.87 -6.44 -3.22
CA PHE A 133 3.47 -7.74 -2.71
C PHE A 133 2.31 -8.28 -3.53
N GLU A 134 2.29 -9.58 -3.79
CA GLU A 134 1.32 -10.21 -4.68
C GLU A 134 0.67 -11.42 -4.01
N TYR A 135 -0.63 -11.34 -3.75
CA TYR A 135 -1.44 -12.47 -3.30
C TYR A 135 -2.17 -13.07 -4.50
N ALA A 136 -1.93 -14.36 -4.75
CA ALA A 136 -2.67 -15.15 -5.71
C ALA A 136 -4.10 -15.43 -5.20
N THR A 137 -4.95 -15.95 -6.08
CA THR A 137 -6.31 -16.39 -5.72
C THR A 137 -6.30 -17.41 -4.59
N SER A 138 -5.28 -18.28 -4.53
CA SER A 138 -5.07 -19.29 -3.49
C SER A 138 -4.64 -18.75 -2.12
N ASP A 139 -4.17 -17.49 -2.04
CA ASP A 139 -3.76 -16.91 -0.76
C ASP A 139 -4.97 -16.33 -0.01
N GLY A 140 -5.09 -16.56 1.30
CA GLY A 140 -6.28 -16.16 2.07
C GLY A 140 -7.39 -17.21 2.04
N PRO A 141 -8.68 -16.83 2.19
CA PRO A 141 -9.28 -15.51 2.04
C PRO A 141 -8.90 -14.52 3.13
N PHE A 142 -9.08 -13.22 2.84
CA PHE A 142 -8.90 -12.14 3.80
C PHE A 142 -10.16 -11.28 3.87
N SER A 143 -10.56 -10.88 5.06
CA SER A 143 -11.79 -10.12 5.28
C SER A 143 -11.56 -8.95 6.21
N ALA A 144 -12.26 -7.85 5.93
CA ALA A 144 -12.25 -6.64 6.75
C ALA A 144 -10.83 -6.10 7.02
N ILE A 145 -9.97 -6.13 6.01
CA ILE A 145 -8.63 -5.55 6.11
C ILE A 145 -8.75 -4.04 6.13
N THR A 146 -8.20 -3.42 7.18
CA THR A 146 -8.25 -1.97 7.42
C THR A 146 -6.86 -1.35 7.46
N HIS A 147 -5.85 -2.14 7.79
CA HIS A 147 -4.45 -1.72 7.89
C HIS A 147 -3.53 -2.74 7.23
N SER A 148 -2.31 -2.33 6.94
CA SER A 148 -1.23 -3.22 6.55
C SER A 148 0.11 -2.56 6.89
N PHE A 149 1.16 -3.36 7.02
CA PHE A 149 2.50 -2.90 7.39
C PHE A 149 3.57 -3.87 6.88
N ILE A 150 4.77 -3.36 6.64
CA ILE A 150 5.93 -4.17 6.26
C ILE A 150 6.78 -4.42 7.50
N SER A 151 7.19 -5.66 7.72
CA SER A 151 8.04 -6.09 8.84
C SER A 151 9.04 -7.16 8.37
N VAL A 152 9.78 -7.72 9.30
CA VAL A 152 10.63 -8.89 9.08
C VAL A 152 9.77 -10.14 8.85
N ALA A 153 10.36 -11.19 8.26
CA ALA A 153 9.69 -12.46 8.10
C ALA A 153 9.36 -13.11 9.46
N SER A 154 8.20 -13.77 9.56
CA SER A 154 7.71 -14.41 10.80
C SER A 154 7.66 -13.48 12.02
N ALA A 155 7.39 -12.19 11.80
CA ALA A 155 7.32 -11.17 12.83
C ALA A 155 6.20 -11.46 13.84
N SER A 156 6.42 -11.03 15.08
CA SER A 156 5.51 -11.18 16.21
C SER A 156 5.80 -10.14 17.30
N GLY A 157 4.92 -10.03 18.30
CA GLY A 157 5.21 -9.25 19.51
C GLY A 157 5.57 -7.80 19.22
N THR A 158 6.78 -7.38 19.58
CA THR A 158 7.28 -6.01 19.40
C THR A 158 8.24 -5.88 18.22
N ASP A 159 8.21 -6.82 17.27
CA ASP A 159 9.11 -6.78 16.12
C ASP A 159 8.94 -5.47 15.34
N PRO A 160 10.06 -4.94 14.82
CA PRO A 160 10.06 -3.65 14.15
C PRO A 160 9.25 -3.75 12.86
N ILE A 161 8.64 -2.64 12.46
CA ILE A 161 7.97 -2.52 11.17
C ILE A 161 8.60 -1.35 10.42
N LEU A 162 8.74 -1.45 9.10
CA LEU A 162 9.30 -0.42 8.24
C LEU A 162 8.33 0.75 8.06
N ASN A 163 7.06 0.43 7.86
CA ASN A 163 5.98 1.40 7.69
C ASN A 163 4.67 0.82 8.22
N SER A 164 3.68 1.67 8.40
CA SER A 164 2.29 1.26 8.61
C SER A 164 1.35 2.12 7.78
N TYR A 165 0.24 1.53 7.31
CA TYR A 165 -0.77 2.23 6.52
C TYR A 165 -2.17 1.85 6.93
N LYS A 166 -3.04 2.86 6.83
CA LYS A 166 -4.49 2.72 6.94
C LYS A 166 -5.11 2.87 5.56
N TRP A 167 -5.98 1.93 5.20
CA TRP A 167 -6.73 1.96 3.94
C TRP A 167 -7.88 2.97 4.04
N ALA A 168 -8.15 3.68 2.94
CA ALA A 168 -9.26 4.64 2.87
C ALA A 168 -10.64 3.96 3.03
N SER A 169 -10.73 2.68 2.68
CA SER A 169 -11.89 1.84 2.95
C SER A 169 -11.45 0.43 3.28
N SER A 170 -12.19 -0.27 4.14
CA SER A 170 -11.93 -1.69 4.39
C SER A 170 -12.12 -2.50 3.11
N TRP A 171 -11.31 -3.53 2.93
CA TRP A 171 -11.41 -4.42 1.79
C TRP A 171 -11.33 -5.90 2.19
N SER A 172 -11.76 -6.75 1.26
CA SER A 172 -11.77 -8.19 1.40
C SER A 172 -11.36 -8.82 0.07
N LYS A 173 -10.80 -10.02 0.16
CA LYS A 173 -10.40 -10.86 -0.98
C LYS A 173 -10.95 -12.26 -0.72
N ASP A 174 -11.62 -12.82 -1.71
CA ASP A 174 -12.05 -14.22 -1.73
C ASP A 174 -11.09 -15.10 -2.56
N ASP A 175 -11.47 -16.36 -2.77
CA ASP A 175 -10.72 -17.36 -3.54
C ASP A 175 -10.71 -17.10 -5.06
N SER A 176 -11.47 -16.11 -5.53
CA SER A 176 -11.56 -15.73 -6.94
C SER A 176 -10.83 -14.44 -7.25
N THR A 177 -10.31 -13.78 -6.21
CA THR A 177 -9.71 -12.46 -6.31
C THR A 177 -8.20 -12.57 -6.09
N SER A 178 -7.39 -12.02 -6.99
CA SER A 178 -5.97 -11.74 -6.76
C SER A 178 -5.81 -10.33 -6.18
N CYS A 179 -4.66 -10.07 -5.56
CA CYS A 179 -4.39 -8.79 -4.93
C CYS A 179 -2.92 -8.39 -5.11
N LYS A 180 -2.67 -7.17 -5.61
CA LYS A 180 -1.37 -6.52 -5.55
C LYS A 180 -1.42 -5.40 -4.52
N VAL A 181 -0.42 -5.33 -3.64
CA VAL A 181 -0.25 -4.25 -2.68
C VAL A 181 1.04 -3.51 -3.01
N PHE A 182 0.95 -2.20 -3.10
CA PHE A 182 2.07 -1.29 -3.28
C PHE A 182 2.19 -0.37 -2.07
N ALA A 183 3.40 -0.23 -1.55
CA ALA A 183 3.74 0.83 -0.60
C ALA A 183 4.84 1.69 -1.23
N ASN A 184 4.55 2.97 -1.41
CA ASN A 184 5.40 3.96 -2.04
C ASN A 184 5.92 4.89 -0.95
N HIS A 185 7.24 5.01 -0.84
CA HIS A 185 7.88 5.95 0.08
C HIS A 185 8.61 7.00 -0.73
N THR A 186 8.19 8.25 -0.57
CA THR A 186 8.80 9.38 -1.25
C THR A 186 9.95 9.90 -0.40
N GLU A 187 11.16 9.86 -0.93
CA GLU A 187 12.38 10.32 -0.25
C GLU A 187 12.72 11.76 -0.65
N ASN A 188 11.72 12.64 -0.67
CA ASN A 188 11.91 14.05 -0.95
C ASN A 188 11.73 14.84 0.35
N GLY A 189 12.82 15.46 0.83
CA GLY A 189 12.73 16.51 1.83
C GLY A 189 11.93 17.66 1.27
N THR A 190 10.72 17.87 1.79
CA THR A 190 9.91 19.06 1.49
C THR A 190 9.79 19.93 2.73
#